data_AF-A0A920QEL1-F1
#
_entry.id   AF-A0A920QEL1-F1
#
_cell.length_a   1.000
_cell.length_b   1.000
_cell.length_c   1.000
_cell.angle_alpha   90.00
_cell.angle_beta   90.00
_cell.angle_gamma   90.00
#
_symmetry.space_group_name_H-M   'P 1'
#
loop_
_entity.id
_entity.type
_entity.pdbx_description
1 polymer ?
#
loop_
_entity_poly.entity_id
_entity_poly.type
_entity_poly.pdbx_seq_one_letter_code
_entity_poly.pdbx_strand_id
1 'polypeptide(L)'
;MGGELNYNLMFSQQGHFTLGHSTAAVSGLVTRAENNKALGINSYILEPKEIKEMLPEIDISNHPRFPVMGALYHPPGGIIRHDAVVWAYARGADKAGVHIHQLTKVEDILIEKGKVKGVVTNRGKINCNRPHFSCCRMEF
;
A
#
# COMPACT_ATOMS: atom_id res chain seq x y z
N MET A 1 -8.21 0.53 -12.67
CA MET A 1 -7.16 -0.46 -12.30
C MET A 1 -7.49 -1.91 -12.69
N GLY A 2 -8.45 -2.62 -12.07
CA GLY A 2 -8.69 -4.04 -12.39
C GLY A 2 -9.10 -4.29 -13.86
N GLY A 3 -9.96 -3.43 -14.40
CA GLY A 3 -10.36 -3.47 -15.81
C GLY A 3 -9.20 -3.18 -16.78
N GLU A 4 -8.35 -2.20 -16.47
CA GLU A 4 -7.18 -1.85 -17.28
C GLU A 4 -6.16 -2.99 -17.37
N LEU A 5 -5.93 -3.69 -16.25
CA LEU A 5 -5.00 -4.82 -16.21
C LEU A 5 -5.62 -6.13 -16.71
N ASN A 6 -6.93 -6.14 -16.98
CA ASN A 6 -7.70 -7.33 -17.34
C ASN A 6 -7.36 -8.53 -16.43
N TYR A 7 -7.39 -8.29 -15.12
CA TYR A 7 -7.05 -9.25 -14.09
C TYR A 7 -7.91 -9.03 -12.85
N ASN A 8 -8.46 -10.11 -12.28
CA ASN A 8 -9.22 -10.01 -11.04
C ASN A 8 -8.27 -9.77 -9.86
N LEU A 9 -8.23 -8.54 -9.37
CA LEU A 9 -7.38 -8.13 -8.25
C LEU A 9 -7.97 -8.51 -6.88
N MET A 10 -9.20 -9.00 -6.84
CA MET A 10 -9.97 -9.24 -5.61
C MET A 10 -10.00 -7.99 -4.72
N PHE A 11 -10.09 -6.81 -5.35
CA PHE A 11 -10.18 -5.55 -4.63
C PHE A 11 -11.57 -5.44 -4.00
N SER A 12 -11.61 -5.28 -2.68
CA SER A 12 -12.83 -5.21 -1.90
C SER A 12 -12.82 -3.94 -1.05
N GLN A 13 -13.69 -2.99 -1.40
CA GLN A 13 -13.84 -1.72 -0.69
C GLN A 13 -14.81 -1.88 0.47
N GLN A 14 -14.27 -2.31 1.61
CA GLN A 14 -15.04 -2.53 2.84
C GLN A 14 -14.86 -1.38 3.85
N GLY A 15 -14.18 -0.31 3.43
CA GLY A 15 -13.77 0.79 4.30
C GLY A 15 -12.57 0.44 5.15
N HIS A 16 -11.96 1.48 5.72
CA HIS A 16 -10.82 1.35 6.63
C HIS A 16 -11.04 2.20 7.87
N PHE A 17 -10.91 1.59 9.04
CA PHE A 17 -11.07 2.23 10.35
C PHE A 17 -9.70 2.33 11.03
N THR A 18 -9.33 3.53 11.48
CA THR A 18 -8.19 3.73 12.38
C THR A 18 -8.73 4.16 13.74
N LEU A 19 -8.62 3.26 14.73
CA LEU A 19 -9.20 3.48 16.06
C LEU A 19 -8.35 4.44 16.90
N GLY A 20 -9.03 5.31 17.64
CA GLY A 20 -8.45 6.18 18.65
C GLY A 20 -8.81 5.68 20.05
N HIS A 21 -7.80 5.53 20.91
CA HIS A 21 -7.94 5.01 22.28
C HIS A 21 -7.52 6.02 23.36
N SER A 22 -7.36 7.28 22.98
CA SER A 22 -7.08 8.40 23.89
C SER A 22 -7.57 9.70 23.26
N THR A 23 -7.82 10.73 24.08
CA THR A 23 -8.20 12.06 23.60
C THR A 23 -7.17 12.64 22.63
N ALA A 24 -5.88 12.44 22.91
CA ALA A 24 -4.78 12.86 22.05
C ALA A 24 -4.81 12.12 20.70
N ALA A 25 -5.05 10.80 20.71
CA ALA A 25 -5.15 10.02 19.48
C ALA A 25 -6.35 10.49 18.63
N VAL A 26 -7.51 10.68 19.24
CA VAL A 26 -8.72 11.16 18.53
C VAL A 26 -8.50 12.55 17.94
N SER A 27 -7.87 13.48 18.67
CA SER A 27 -7.53 14.81 18.15
C SER A 27 -6.61 14.74 16.91
N GLY A 28 -5.61 13.85 16.95
CA GLY A 28 -4.75 13.57 15.79
C GLY A 28 -5.53 12.98 14.61
N LEU A 29 -6.48 12.07 14.87
CA LEU A 29 -7.36 11.51 13.84
C LEU A 29 -8.28 12.56 13.21
N VAL A 30 -8.86 13.47 14.01
CA VAL A 30 -9.67 14.60 13.53
C VAL A 30 -8.85 15.46 12.57
N THR A 31 -7.64 15.85 12.97
CA THR A 31 -6.73 16.64 12.12
C THR A 31 -6.45 15.91 10.80
N ARG A 32 -6.21 14.60 10.83
CA ARG A 32 -6.04 13.77 9.62
C ARG A 32 -7.30 13.72 8.77
N ALA A 33 -8.49 13.62 9.37
CA ALA A 33 -9.76 13.62 8.65
C ALA A 33 -9.97 14.94 7.90
N GLU A 34 -9.75 16.07 8.57
CA GLU A 34 -9.93 17.39 7.97
C GLU A 34 -8.90 17.66 6.86
N ASN A 35 -7.64 17.26 7.06
CA ASN A 35 -6.62 17.33 6.01
C ASN A 35 -7.00 16.48 4.79
N ASN A 36 -7.50 15.26 5.02
CA ASN A 36 -7.97 14.39 3.94
C ASN A 36 -9.13 15.05 3.17
N LYS A 37 -10.13 15.60 3.88
CA LYS A 37 -11.26 16.30 3.25
C LYS A 37 -10.81 17.50 2.43
N ALA A 38 -9.85 18.29 2.94
CA ALA A 38 -9.27 19.43 2.21
C ALA A 38 -8.59 19.02 0.89
N LEU A 39 -8.12 17.77 0.80
CA LEU A 39 -7.54 17.17 -0.41
C LEU A 39 -8.57 16.38 -1.26
N GLY A 40 -9.86 16.48 -0.94
CA GLY A 40 -10.93 15.76 -1.65
C GLY A 40 -11.02 14.27 -1.33
N ILE A 41 -10.34 13.80 -0.29
CA ILE A 41 -10.38 12.40 0.16
C ILE A 41 -11.55 12.23 1.12
N ASN A 42 -12.48 11.33 0.80
CA ASN A 42 -13.60 11.00 1.66
C ASN A 42 -13.09 10.35 2.96
N SER A 43 -13.03 11.11 4.04
CA SER A 43 -12.60 10.67 5.37
C SER A 43 -13.36 11.44 6.42
N TYR A 44 -13.82 10.78 7.47
CA TYR A 44 -14.54 11.43 8.56
C TYR A 44 -14.33 10.68 9.88
N ILE A 45 -14.71 11.34 10.97
CA ILE A 45 -14.63 10.77 12.31
C ILE A 45 -15.97 10.10 12.63
N LEU A 46 -15.88 8.93 13.25
CA LEU A 46 -17.00 8.19 13.79
C LEU A 46 -16.89 8.12 15.31
N GLU A 47 -18.03 8.27 15.96
CA GLU A 47 -18.23 7.99 17.38
C GLU A 47 -18.35 6.47 17.63
N PRO A 48 -18.08 5.99 18.86
CA PRO A 48 -18.17 4.57 19.19
C PRO A 48 -19.50 3.89 18.81
N LYS A 49 -20.62 4.63 18.92
CA LYS A 49 -21.94 4.10 18.54
C LYS A 49 -22.03 3.80 17.04
N GLU A 50 -21.59 4.74 16.20
CA GLU A 50 -21.58 4.57 14.75
C GLU A 50 -20.63 3.44 14.32
N ILE A 51 -19.47 3.32 15.00
CA ILE A 51 -18.54 2.21 14.78
C ILE A 51 -19.23 0.88 15.07
N LYS A 52 -20.00 0.76 16.16
CA LYS A 52 -20.71 -0.46 16.53
C LYS A 52 -21.85 -0.82 15.56
N GLU A 53 -22.52 0.17 15.01
CA GLU A 53 -23.53 -0.03 13.95
C GLU A 53 -22.90 -0.61 12.68
N MET A 54 -21.68 -0.17 12.32
CA MET A 54 -20.96 -0.64 11.13
C MET A 54 -20.18 -1.93 11.35
N LEU A 55 -19.65 -2.15 12.55
CA LEU A 55 -18.85 -3.31 12.95
C LEU A 55 -19.46 -3.97 14.19
N PRO A 56 -20.53 -4.79 14.05
CA PRO A 56 -21.23 -5.38 15.18
C PRO A 56 -20.34 -6.24 16.09
N GLU A 57 -19.26 -6.81 15.55
CA GLU A 57 -18.33 -7.68 16.28
C GLU A 57 -17.34 -6.93 17.18
N ILE A 58 -17.17 -5.61 17.00
CA ILE A 58 -16.18 -4.84 17.76
C ILE A 58 -16.67 -4.57 19.19
N ASP A 59 -15.77 -4.65 20.18
CA ASP A 59 -16.05 -4.24 21.56
C ASP A 59 -15.86 -2.72 21.72
N ILE A 60 -16.96 -2.01 21.97
CA ILE A 60 -17.00 -0.56 22.25
C ILE A 60 -17.27 -0.25 23.73
N SER A 61 -17.24 -1.26 24.59
CA SER A 61 -17.44 -1.07 26.03
C SER A 61 -16.21 -0.47 26.72
N ASN A 62 -16.35 -0.14 27.99
CA ASN A 62 -15.24 0.30 28.84
C ASN A 62 -14.47 -0.87 29.48
N HIS A 63 -14.71 -2.11 29.05
CA HIS A 63 -14.04 -3.30 29.61
C HIS A 63 -12.55 -3.42 29.21
N PRO A 64 -12.13 -3.16 27.95
CA PRO A 64 -10.72 -3.21 27.58
C PRO A 64 -9.88 -2.14 28.29
N ARG A 65 -8.59 -2.42 28.50
CA ARG A 65 -7.62 -1.47 29.10
C ARG A 65 -7.63 -0.09 28.43
N PHE A 66 -7.86 -0.06 27.12
CA PHE A 66 -7.88 1.15 26.30
C PHE A 66 -9.17 1.15 25.45
N PRO A 67 -10.28 1.72 25.96
CA PRO A 67 -11.55 1.71 25.24
C PRO A 67 -11.48 2.52 23.95
N VAL A 68 -12.30 2.17 22.97
CA VAL A 68 -12.42 2.91 21.70
C VAL A 68 -13.15 4.22 21.97
N MET A 69 -12.48 5.33 21.71
CA MET A 69 -13.04 6.69 21.89
C MET A 69 -13.59 7.28 20.59
N GLY A 70 -13.21 6.70 19.44
CA GLY A 70 -13.65 7.11 18.11
C GLY A 70 -12.75 6.50 17.04
N ALA A 71 -13.06 6.76 15.77
CA ALA A 71 -12.24 6.26 14.66
C ALA A 71 -12.22 7.25 13.48
N LEU A 72 -11.07 7.33 12.80
CA LEU A 72 -11.01 7.84 11.45
C LEU A 72 -11.51 6.75 10.50
N TYR A 73 -12.56 7.04 9.75
CA TYR A 73 -13.13 6.14 8.77
C TYR A 73 -12.92 6.67 7.34
N HIS A 74 -12.38 5.81 6.47
CA HIS A 74 -12.18 6.05 5.06
C HIS A 74 -12.99 5.01 4.25
N PRO A 75 -14.22 5.34 3.80
CA PRO A 75 -15.09 4.38 3.10
C PRO A 75 -14.49 3.79 1.81
N PRO A 76 -13.76 4.56 0.97
CA PRO A 76 -13.11 3.99 -0.21
C PRO A 76 -11.97 3.01 0.09
N GLY A 77 -11.51 2.94 1.34
CA GLY A 77 -10.49 2.00 1.80
C GLY A 77 -10.94 0.55 1.67
N GLY A 78 -9.98 -0.37 1.72
CA GLY A 78 -10.28 -1.78 1.56
C GLY A 78 -9.05 -2.65 1.47
N ILE A 79 -9.27 -3.88 1.03
CA ILE A 79 -8.23 -4.89 0.87
C ILE A 79 -8.08 -5.27 -0.60
N ILE A 80 -6.88 -5.70 -0.95
CA ILE A 80 -6.54 -6.20 -2.27
C ILE A 80 -5.56 -7.37 -2.11
N ARG A 81 -5.65 -8.37 -2.99
CA ARG A 81 -4.67 -9.47 -2.96
C ARG A 81 -3.37 -9.00 -3.58
N HIS A 82 -2.35 -8.74 -2.75
CA HIS A 82 -1.04 -8.24 -3.23
C HIS A 82 -0.44 -9.15 -4.32
N ASP A 83 -0.55 -10.47 -4.14
CA ASP A 83 -0.43 -11.54 -5.16
C ASP A 83 -0.89 -11.13 -6.56
N ALA A 84 -2.19 -10.85 -6.63
CA ALA A 84 -2.85 -10.51 -7.88
C ALA A 84 -2.33 -9.20 -8.46
N VAL A 85 -2.03 -8.20 -7.64
CA VAL A 85 -1.53 -6.91 -8.09
C VAL A 85 -0.17 -7.07 -8.76
N VAL A 86 0.76 -7.77 -8.10
CA VAL A 86 2.11 -8.02 -8.64
C VAL A 86 2.02 -8.78 -9.96
N TRP A 87 1.25 -9.86 -10.02
CA TRP A 87 1.11 -10.65 -11.24
C TRP A 87 0.37 -9.91 -12.36
N ALA A 88 -0.62 -9.09 -12.03
CA ALA A 88 -1.33 -8.28 -13.02
C ALA A 88 -0.39 -7.25 -13.67
N TYR A 89 0.44 -6.56 -12.87
CA TYR A 89 1.46 -5.66 -13.40
C TYR A 89 2.53 -6.40 -14.20
N ALA A 90 3.04 -7.53 -13.70
CA ALA A 90 4.03 -8.34 -14.41
C ALA A 90 3.50 -8.78 -15.78
N ARG A 91 2.26 -9.28 -15.83
CA ARG A 91 1.58 -9.68 -17.08
C ARG A 91 1.37 -8.50 -18.02
N GLY A 92 0.97 -7.34 -17.50
CA GLY A 92 0.80 -6.13 -18.30
C GLY A 92 2.12 -5.65 -18.91
N ALA A 93 3.19 -5.66 -18.13
CA ALA A 93 4.53 -5.28 -18.58
C ALA A 93 5.09 -6.26 -19.64
N ASP A 94 4.95 -7.57 -19.41
CA ASP A 94 5.35 -8.61 -20.37
C ASP A 94 4.64 -8.44 -21.72
N LYS A 95 3.33 -8.20 -21.70
CA LYS A 95 2.55 -7.88 -22.92
C LYS A 95 3.02 -6.61 -23.63
N ALA A 96 3.59 -5.66 -22.90
CA ALA A 96 4.16 -4.44 -23.46
C ALA A 96 5.61 -4.61 -23.94
N GLY A 97 6.17 -5.83 -23.88
CA GLY A 97 7.53 -6.16 -24.33
C GLY A 97 8.62 -6.04 -23.26
N VAL A 98 8.25 -5.91 -21.98
CA VAL A 98 9.22 -5.89 -20.87
C VAL A 98 9.68 -7.31 -20.55
N HIS A 99 10.99 -7.51 -20.40
CA HIS A 99 11.55 -8.80 -20.01
C HIS A 99 11.72 -8.88 -18.48
N ILE A 100 11.11 -9.89 -17.85
CA ILE A 100 11.19 -10.11 -16.40
C ILE A 100 12.14 -11.27 -16.10
N HIS A 101 13.32 -10.94 -15.57
CA HIS A 101 14.36 -11.93 -15.26
C HIS A 101 14.40 -12.25 -13.77
N GLN A 102 13.68 -13.29 -13.36
CA GLN A 102 13.72 -13.81 -11.99
C GLN A 102 15.08 -14.47 -11.66
N LEU A 103 15.38 -14.61 -10.37
CA LEU A 103 16.61 -15.24 -9.86
C LEU A 103 17.90 -14.63 -10.45
N THR A 104 17.83 -13.37 -10.87
CA THR A 104 18.92 -12.61 -11.48
C THR A 104 19.35 -11.53 -10.49
N LYS A 105 20.21 -11.92 -9.55
CA LYS A 105 20.73 -11.02 -8.53
C LYS A 105 21.68 -10.04 -9.20
N VAL A 106 21.42 -8.74 -9.02
CA VAL A 106 22.39 -7.70 -9.35
C VAL A 106 23.47 -7.72 -8.27
N GLU A 107 24.73 -7.90 -8.69
CA GLU A 107 25.90 -8.02 -7.81
C GLU A 107 26.73 -6.74 -7.82
N ASP A 108 26.75 -6.02 -8.95
CA ASP A 108 27.49 -4.75 -9.07
C ASP A 108 26.86 -3.83 -10.15
N ILE A 109 27.21 -2.55 -10.12
CA ILE A 109 26.78 -1.53 -11.07
C ILE A 109 27.98 -1.08 -11.91
N LEU A 110 27.87 -1.18 -13.24
CA LEU A 110 28.92 -0.75 -14.16
C LEU A 110 28.88 0.76 -14.34
N ILE A 111 29.93 1.46 -13.91
CA ILE A 111 30.04 2.91 -14.01
C ILE A 111 31.26 3.27 -14.85
N GLU A 112 31.06 4.08 -15.89
CA GLU A 112 32.13 4.62 -16.72
C GLU A 112 31.99 6.15 -16.82
N LYS A 113 33.08 6.87 -16.52
CA LYS A 113 33.12 8.35 -16.57
C LYS A 113 31.95 9.00 -15.81
N GLY A 114 31.60 8.44 -14.65
CA GLY A 114 30.52 8.92 -13.78
C GLY A 114 29.10 8.62 -14.28
N LYS A 115 28.92 7.78 -15.30
CA LYS A 115 27.59 7.36 -15.80
C LYS A 115 27.44 5.85 -15.70
N VAL A 116 26.24 5.39 -15.31
CA VAL A 116 25.92 3.96 -15.34
C VAL A 116 25.82 3.48 -16.79
N LYS A 117 26.45 2.35 -17.07
CA LYS A 117 26.46 1.67 -18.38
C LYS A 117 25.81 0.30 -18.36
N GLY A 118 25.55 -0.25 -17.17
CA GLY A 118 24.98 -1.57 -17.03
C GLY A 118 25.01 -2.07 -15.60
N VAL A 119 24.65 -3.34 -15.43
CA VAL A 119 24.73 -4.08 -14.18
C VAL A 119 25.45 -5.40 -14.40
N VAL A 120 26.19 -5.84 -13.39
CA VAL A 120 26.72 -7.20 -13.30
C VAL A 120 25.71 -8.02 -12.52
N THR A 121 25.37 -9.19 -13.05
CA THR A 121 24.46 -10.13 -12.40
C THR A 121 25.11 -11.49 -12.28
N ASN A 122 24.58 -12.34 -11.41
CA ASN A 122 24.96 -13.76 -11.30
C ASN A 122 24.74 -14.56 -12.61
N ARG A 123 24.10 -13.97 -13.62
CA ARG A 123 23.82 -14.59 -14.93
C ARG A 123 24.47 -13.86 -16.10
N GLY A 124 25.42 -12.95 -15.83
CA GLY A 124 26.13 -12.17 -16.84
C GLY A 124 25.91 -10.66 -16.74
N LYS A 125 26.50 -9.93 -17.67
CA LYS A 125 26.42 -8.45 -17.72
C LYS A 125 25.24 -8.01 -18.59
N ILE A 126 24.49 -7.02 -18.12
CA ILE A 126 23.39 -6.40 -18.86
C ILE A 126 23.68 -4.91 -19.02
N ASN A 127 23.86 -4.46 -20.27
CA ASN A 127 24.08 -3.06 -20.58
C ASN A 127 22.77 -2.28 -20.50
N CYS A 128 22.77 -1.12 -19.85
CA CYS A 128 21.61 -0.23 -19.79
C CYS A 128 22.04 1.24 -19.73
N ASN A 129 21.25 2.10 -20.36
CA ASN A 129 21.54 3.55 -20.42
C ASN A 129 21.00 4.32 -19.21
N ARG A 130 19.91 3.83 -18.61
CA ARG A 130 19.22 4.45 -17.48
C ARG A 130 18.72 3.36 -16.54
N PRO A 131 19.46 3.02 -15.48
CA PRO A 131 18.98 2.09 -14.47
C PRO A 131 17.91 2.78 -13.59
N HIS A 132 16.95 1.99 -13.12
CA HIS A 132 16.07 2.36 -12.03
C HIS A 132 16.17 1.29 -10.95
N PHE A 133 16.58 1.68 -9.75
CA PHE A 133 16.77 0.76 -8.63
C PHE A 133 15.56 0.83 -7.70
N SER A 134 14.79 -0.26 -7.65
CA SER A 134 13.67 -0.42 -6.73
C SER A 134 13.87 -1.73 -5.97
N CYS A 135 14.64 -1.66 -4.88
CA CYS A 135 14.87 -2.79 -4.00
C CYS A 135 14.49 -2.37 -2.58
N CYS A 136 13.48 -3.01 -2.01
CA CYS A 136 13.14 -2.83 -0.60
C CYS A 136 13.91 -3.87 0.22
N ARG A 137 14.58 -3.43 1.28
CA ARG A 137 15.34 -4.32 2.16
C ARG A 137 14.33 -5.11 2.99
N MET A 138 14.20 -6.41 2.72
CA MET A 138 13.51 -7.33 3.62
C MET A 138 14.55 -7.88 4.60
N GLU A 139 14.65 -7.27 5.77
CA GLU A 139 15.28 -7.92 6.92
C GLU A 139 14.22 -8.85 7.53
N PHE A 140 14.52 -10.16 7.57
CA PHE A 140 13.74 -11.15 8.32
C PHE A 140 14.43 -11.42 9.65
#